data_AF-A0A934D0J8-F1
#
_entry.id   AF-A0A934D0J8-F1
#
_cell.length_a   1.000
_cell.length_b   1.000
_cell.length_c   1.000
_cell.angle_alpha   90.00
_cell.angle_beta   90.00
_cell.angle_gamma   90.00
#
_symmetry.space_group_name_H-M   'P 1'
#
loop_
_entity.id
_entity.type
_entity.pdbx_description
1 polymer ?
#
loop_
_entity_poly.entity_id
_entity_poly.type
_entity_poly.pdbx_seq_one_letter_code
_entity_poly.pdbx_strand_id
1 'polypeptide(L)'
;MAKKDEPIKKAAKPLDELDKKTLALIARTADQVRKKIDARNLPELRFPTRSLANVKYESKIGYFELGKGTTSRALSVNTVKSFAQTLRLMSISKEMVENNDFATKREAYYVSKNWGECKFNEQVESDTVMDDIEALASLDGLSREQLRYFPEEHGGSVAGVLTVVDIDSETGKEISIDCTAFGSGSYSIPHSVEHLKFETKAKFILAIETGGMFQRLNNHKYWKTANCILVETAGVPTRATRRFVRRLADDKKIPVYAFVDCDPYGIANIYRTLKVGSGNAAHINRFFCVPQAQYLGVTPQDIIDFKLQDATHKLQEVDIKRAKDALKNDPFFIAHKPWVKALEQMLKMGVRAEQQALAKWGLNYVIEEYLPKKLDNRKGFLP
;
A
#
# COMPACT_ATOMS: atom_id res chain seq x y z
N MET A 1 -37.95 0.11 34.99
CA MET A 1 -37.82 1.07 33.87
C MET A 1 -36.37 1.48 33.76
N ALA A 2 -35.58 0.77 32.95
CA ALA A 2 -34.20 1.14 32.66
C ALA A 2 -34.24 2.33 31.68
N LYS A 3 -33.69 3.48 32.10
CA LYS A 3 -33.45 4.62 31.23
C LYS A 3 -32.49 4.14 30.12
N LYS A 4 -32.95 4.14 28.88
CA LYS A 4 -32.07 4.02 27.71
C LYS A 4 -31.23 5.29 27.69
N ASP A 5 -29.93 5.14 27.93
CA ASP A 5 -28.97 6.19 27.68
C ASP A 5 -29.05 6.58 26.20
N GLU A 6 -29.37 7.86 25.95
CA GLU A 6 -29.32 8.43 24.60
C GLU A 6 -27.89 8.34 24.08
N PRO A 7 -27.66 7.93 22.82
CA PRO A 7 -26.33 7.90 22.26
C PRO A 7 -25.79 9.33 22.21
N ILE A 8 -24.69 9.55 22.93
CA ILE A 8 -23.92 10.80 22.93
C ILE A 8 -23.54 11.10 21.47
N LYS A 9 -24.28 12.03 20.84
CA LYS A 9 -23.92 12.56 19.52
C LYS A 9 -22.56 13.26 19.65
N LYS A 10 -21.50 12.58 19.22
CA LYS A 10 -20.17 13.20 19.07
C LYS A 10 -20.35 14.49 18.26
N ALA A 11 -19.87 15.61 18.79
CA ALA A 11 -19.94 16.89 18.13
C ALA A 11 -19.35 16.78 16.71
N ALA A 12 -20.12 17.19 15.71
CA ALA A 12 -19.72 17.11 14.30
C ALA A 12 -18.43 17.93 14.11
N LYS A 13 -17.31 17.26 13.85
CA LYS A 13 -16.09 17.94 13.39
C LYS A 13 -16.43 18.66 12.07
N PRO A 14 -15.86 19.86 11.82
CA PRO A 14 -16.06 20.53 10.55
C PRO A 14 -15.57 19.62 9.41
N LEU A 15 -16.45 19.38 8.43
CA LEU A 15 -16.16 18.56 7.26
C LEU A 15 -14.94 19.11 6.51
N ASP A 16 -13.94 18.26 6.29
CA ASP A 16 -12.73 18.62 5.56
C ASP A 16 -13.06 18.93 4.08
N GLU A 17 -12.16 19.61 3.36
CA GLU A 17 -12.34 19.88 1.93
C GLU A 17 -12.50 18.57 1.12
N LEU A 18 -11.82 17.50 1.55
CA LEU A 18 -11.91 16.19 0.95
C LEU A 18 -13.25 15.50 1.25
N ASP A 19 -13.80 15.67 2.46
CA ASP A 19 -15.14 15.18 2.81
C ASP A 19 -16.23 15.82 1.95
N LYS A 20 -16.13 17.14 1.72
CA LYS A 20 -17.05 17.87 0.83
C LYS A 20 -16.98 17.36 -0.60
N LYS A 21 -15.78 17.04 -1.09
CA LYS A 21 -15.58 16.42 -2.42
C LYS A 21 -16.21 15.03 -2.49
N THR A 22 -16.06 14.23 -1.44
CA THR A 22 -16.68 12.89 -1.35
C THR A 22 -18.21 12.99 -1.41
N LEU A 23 -18.81 13.88 -0.64
CA LEU A 23 -20.26 14.11 -0.66
C LEU A 23 -20.74 14.62 -2.03
N ALA A 24 -20.00 15.54 -2.64
CA ALA A 24 -20.32 16.07 -3.97
C ALA A 24 -20.23 15.00 -5.06
N LEU A 25 -19.27 14.08 -4.99
CA LEU A 25 -19.15 12.95 -5.90
C LEU A 25 -20.36 12.00 -5.77
N ILE A 26 -20.72 11.63 -4.54
CA ILE A 26 -21.86 10.75 -4.28
C ILE A 26 -23.16 11.39 -4.77
N ALA A 27 -23.39 12.67 -4.45
CA ALA A 27 -24.55 13.42 -4.91
C ALA A 27 -24.62 13.52 -6.45
N ARG A 28 -23.50 13.86 -7.10
CA ARG A 28 -23.42 13.94 -8.57
C ARG A 28 -23.73 12.60 -9.23
N THR A 29 -23.21 11.51 -8.67
CA THR A 29 -23.45 10.15 -9.19
C THR A 29 -24.94 9.79 -9.04
N ALA A 30 -25.53 10.07 -7.88
CA ALA A 30 -26.95 9.86 -7.63
C ALA A 30 -27.85 10.69 -8.58
N ASP A 31 -27.52 11.96 -8.78
CA ASP A 31 -28.25 12.86 -9.69
C ASP A 31 -28.17 12.39 -11.15
N GLN A 32 -27.01 11.90 -11.60
CA GLN A 32 -26.85 11.34 -12.94
C GLN A 32 -27.71 10.08 -13.13
N VAL A 33 -27.72 9.19 -12.13
CA VAL A 33 -28.56 7.98 -12.16
C VAL A 33 -30.04 8.37 -12.19
N ARG A 34 -30.46 9.32 -11.33
CA ARG A 34 -31.84 9.82 -11.28
C ARG A 34 -32.27 10.45 -12.60
N LYS A 35 -31.46 11.35 -13.18
CA LYS A 35 -31.75 11.97 -14.48
C LYS A 35 -31.90 10.96 -15.61
N LYS A 36 -31.09 9.89 -15.62
CA LYS A 36 -31.23 8.82 -16.61
C LYS A 36 -32.54 8.04 -16.44
N ILE A 37 -32.92 7.74 -15.20
CA ILE A 37 -34.19 7.06 -14.88
C ILE A 37 -35.38 7.93 -15.28
N ASP A 38 -35.36 9.23 -14.95
CA ASP A 38 -36.42 10.18 -15.30
C ASP A 38 -36.56 10.34 -16.81
N ALA A 39 -35.43 10.31 -17.54
CA ALA A 39 -35.40 10.28 -19.00
C ALA A 39 -35.78 8.93 -19.63
N ARG A 40 -36.19 7.93 -18.83
CA ARG A 40 -36.49 6.54 -19.24
C ARG A 40 -35.35 5.84 -19.97
N ASN A 41 -34.12 6.27 -19.74
CA ASN A 41 -32.91 5.66 -20.27
C ASN A 41 -32.31 4.69 -19.26
N LEU A 42 -31.68 3.62 -19.74
CA LEU A 42 -31.02 2.64 -18.88
C LEU A 42 -29.89 3.32 -18.08
N PRO A 43 -29.95 3.35 -16.74
CA PRO A 43 -28.87 3.89 -15.95
C PRO A 43 -27.67 2.95 -16.02
N GLU A 44 -26.50 3.53 -16.26
CA GLU A 44 -25.21 2.83 -16.30
C GLU A 44 -24.18 3.64 -15.52
N LEU A 45 -23.35 2.94 -14.75
CA LEU A 45 -22.15 3.46 -14.11
C LEU A 45 -20.94 2.90 -14.86
N ARG A 46 -20.01 3.78 -15.23
CA ARG A 46 -18.77 3.41 -15.94
C ARG A 46 -17.61 3.52 -14.97
N PHE A 47 -16.87 2.43 -14.83
CA PHE A 47 -15.69 2.32 -13.98
C PHE A 47 -14.46 2.11 -14.87
N PRO A 48 -13.28 2.60 -14.48
CA PRO A 48 -12.04 2.27 -15.20
C PRO A 48 -11.66 0.81 -14.98
N THR A 49 -11.20 0.11 -16.01
CA THR A 49 -10.80 -1.30 -15.93
C THR A 49 -9.48 -1.43 -15.16
N ARG A 50 -9.51 -2.16 -14.03
CA ARG A 50 -8.37 -2.37 -13.12
C ARG A 50 -7.65 -3.69 -13.43
N SER A 51 -6.93 -3.75 -14.56
CA SER A 51 -6.14 -4.93 -14.92
C SER A 51 -4.76 -4.54 -15.43
N LEU A 52 -3.76 -5.41 -15.23
CA LEU A 52 -2.40 -5.24 -15.76
C LEU A 52 -2.37 -4.95 -17.27
N ALA A 53 -3.33 -5.46 -18.04
CA ALA A 53 -3.46 -5.22 -19.47
C ALA A 53 -3.95 -3.79 -19.82
N ASN A 54 -4.67 -3.13 -18.90
CA ASN A 54 -5.14 -1.75 -19.06
C ASN A 54 -4.29 -0.76 -18.26
N VAL A 55 -3.03 -1.08 -18.00
CA VAL A 55 -2.13 -0.23 -17.21
C VAL A 55 -0.97 0.21 -18.06
N LYS A 56 -0.64 1.50 -17.98
CA LYS A 56 0.55 2.08 -18.60
C LYS A 56 1.61 2.33 -17.55
N TYR A 57 2.86 2.08 -17.90
CA TYR A 57 4.02 2.44 -17.09
C TYR A 57 4.88 3.42 -17.86
N GLU A 58 5.03 4.62 -17.32
CA GLU A 58 5.99 5.60 -17.82
C GLU A 58 7.15 5.75 -16.85
N SER A 59 8.38 5.60 -17.34
CA SER A 59 9.59 5.68 -16.52
C SER A 59 9.81 7.04 -15.85
N LYS A 60 9.23 8.11 -16.41
CA LYS A 60 9.28 9.47 -15.82
C LYS A 60 8.35 9.63 -14.62
N ILE A 61 7.21 8.95 -14.66
CA ILE A 61 6.16 9.01 -13.63
C ILE A 61 6.46 8.00 -12.52
N GLY A 62 7.01 6.84 -12.90
CA GLY A 62 7.57 5.83 -12.00
C GLY A 62 6.53 4.95 -11.29
N TYR A 63 5.24 5.15 -11.56
CA TYR A 63 4.14 4.31 -11.09
C TYR A 63 3.21 3.91 -12.25
N PHE A 64 2.36 2.92 -12.01
CA PHE A 64 1.36 2.46 -12.98
C PHE A 64 0.17 3.41 -13.06
N GLU A 65 -0.19 3.83 -14.27
CA GLU A 65 -1.36 4.66 -14.55
C GLU A 65 -2.46 3.84 -15.24
N LEU A 66 -3.71 4.17 -14.91
CA LEU A 66 -4.88 3.60 -15.59
C LEU A 66 -4.88 3.99 -17.07
N GLY A 67 -5.09 3.00 -17.92
CA GLY A 67 -5.39 3.16 -19.34
C GLY A 67 -6.83 3.61 -19.59
N LYS A 68 -7.21 3.65 -20.87
CA LYS A 68 -8.54 4.13 -21.31
C LYS A 68 -9.66 3.08 -21.20
N GLY A 69 -9.35 1.84 -20.83
CA GLY A 69 -10.35 0.79 -20.68
C GLY A 69 -11.37 1.13 -19.59
N THR A 70 -12.64 0.95 -19.89
CA THR A 70 -13.75 1.11 -18.93
C THR A 70 -14.66 -0.11 -18.93
N THR A 71 -15.18 -0.46 -17.76
CA THR A 71 -16.23 -1.45 -17.57
C THR A 71 -17.52 -0.73 -17.17
N SER A 72 -18.64 -1.09 -17.79
CA SER A 72 -19.95 -0.54 -17.41
C SER A 72 -20.74 -1.55 -16.59
N ARG A 73 -21.41 -1.06 -15.54
CA ARG A 73 -22.46 -1.79 -14.82
C ARG A 73 -23.77 -1.06 -15.07
N ALA A 74 -24.75 -1.75 -15.63
CA ALA A 74 -26.04 -1.17 -15.96
C ALA A 74 -27.15 -1.84 -15.15
N LEU A 75 -28.35 -1.28 -15.20
CA LEU A 75 -29.54 -1.95 -14.66
C LEU A 75 -30.02 -3.08 -15.59
N SER A 76 -29.11 -4.01 -15.93
CA SER A 76 -29.37 -5.18 -16.77
C SER A 76 -29.42 -6.45 -15.92
N VAL A 77 -30.08 -7.52 -16.40
CA VAL A 77 -30.33 -8.76 -15.64
C VAL A 77 -29.06 -9.32 -14.98
N ASN A 78 -27.92 -9.24 -15.66
CA ASN A 78 -26.66 -9.78 -15.15
C ASN A 78 -25.91 -8.84 -14.20
N THR A 79 -26.19 -7.53 -14.23
CA THR A 79 -25.44 -6.51 -13.45
C THR A 79 -26.29 -5.70 -12.47
N VAL A 80 -27.61 -5.96 -12.39
CA VAL A 80 -28.55 -5.24 -11.52
C VAL A 80 -28.19 -5.37 -10.04
N LYS A 81 -27.82 -6.57 -9.57
CA LYS A 81 -27.42 -6.81 -8.18
C LYS A 81 -26.20 -5.96 -7.81
N SER A 82 -25.21 -5.98 -8.69
CA SER A 82 -23.93 -5.32 -8.46
C SER A 82 -24.01 -3.80 -8.60
N PHE A 83 -24.89 -3.31 -9.46
CA PHE A 83 -25.29 -1.90 -9.55
C PHE A 83 -25.98 -1.43 -8.26
N ALA A 84 -26.97 -2.19 -7.75
CA ALA A 84 -27.67 -1.86 -6.51
C ALA A 84 -26.73 -1.86 -5.29
N GLN A 85 -25.84 -2.85 -5.19
CA GLN A 85 -24.81 -2.92 -4.14
C GLN A 85 -23.88 -1.71 -4.16
N THR A 86 -23.49 -1.24 -5.35
CA THR A 86 -22.64 -0.05 -5.50
C THR A 86 -23.34 1.18 -4.92
N LEU A 87 -24.60 1.41 -5.28
CA LEU A 87 -25.38 2.55 -4.76
C LEU A 87 -25.59 2.47 -3.24
N ARG A 88 -25.82 1.27 -2.69
CA ARG A 88 -25.97 1.08 -1.24
C ARG A 88 -24.67 1.39 -0.48
N LEU A 89 -23.52 0.92 -0.97
CA LEU A 89 -22.22 1.25 -0.38
C LEU A 89 -21.90 2.75 -0.47
N MET A 90 -22.27 3.43 -1.56
CA MET A 90 -22.12 4.88 -1.66
C MET A 90 -23.04 5.62 -0.67
N SER A 91 -24.26 5.14 -0.45
CA SER A 91 -25.18 5.70 0.56
C SER A 91 -24.63 5.57 1.97
N ILE A 92 -24.07 4.41 2.33
CA ILE A 92 -23.44 4.22 3.64
C ILE A 92 -22.20 5.09 3.79
N SER A 93 -21.39 5.23 2.71
CA SER A 93 -20.26 6.16 2.71
C SER A 93 -20.69 7.60 3.00
N LYS A 94 -21.81 8.05 2.40
CA LYS A 94 -22.40 9.36 2.70
C LYS A 94 -22.76 9.50 4.18
N GLU A 95 -23.49 8.53 4.74
CA GLU A 95 -23.88 8.54 6.16
C GLU A 95 -22.66 8.53 7.10
N MET A 96 -21.62 7.77 6.77
CA MET A 96 -20.38 7.74 7.55
C MET A 96 -19.64 9.08 7.52
N VAL A 97 -19.57 9.72 6.34
CA VAL A 97 -18.95 11.05 6.21
C VAL A 97 -19.75 12.11 6.98
N GLU A 98 -21.09 12.07 6.91
CA GLU A 98 -21.96 13.02 7.63
C GLU A 98 -21.92 12.84 9.16
N ASN A 99 -21.84 11.59 9.63
CA ASN A 99 -21.80 11.28 11.06
C ASN A 99 -20.37 11.23 11.65
N ASN A 100 -19.34 11.47 10.83
CA ASN A 100 -17.93 11.32 11.19
C ASN A 100 -17.62 9.95 11.80
N ASP A 101 -18.17 8.92 11.19
CA ASP A 101 -17.98 7.52 11.56
C ASP A 101 -17.16 6.79 10.48
N PHE A 102 -16.80 5.55 10.75
CA PHE A 102 -16.07 4.72 9.80
C PHE A 102 -16.47 3.25 9.88
N ALA A 103 -16.21 2.51 8.80
CA ALA A 103 -16.42 1.07 8.77
C ALA A 103 -15.18 0.35 8.23
N THR A 104 -14.88 -0.81 8.80
CA THR A 104 -13.92 -1.73 8.19
C THR A 104 -14.55 -2.45 7.00
N LYS A 105 -13.69 -3.05 6.15
CA LYS A 105 -14.15 -3.91 5.04
C LYS A 105 -15.10 -5.02 5.51
N ARG A 106 -14.80 -5.65 6.65
CA ARG A 106 -15.64 -6.74 7.18
C ARG A 106 -16.94 -6.21 7.74
N GLU A 107 -16.92 -5.08 8.43
CA GLU A 107 -18.13 -4.43 8.94
C GLU A 107 -19.08 -4.08 7.80
N ALA A 108 -18.57 -3.45 6.73
CA ALA A 108 -19.36 -3.15 5.55
C ALA A 108 -19.93 -4.40 4.85
N TYR A 109 -19.19 -5.52 4.84
CA TYR A 109 -19.71 -6.81 4.38
C TYR A 109 -20.87 -7.30 5.27
N TYR A 110 -20.78 -7.16 6.59
CA TYR A 110 -21.85 -7.54 7.51
C TYR A 110 -23.06 -6.61 7.44
N VAL A 111 -22.86 -5.29 7.27
CA VAL A 111 -23.93 -4.32 7.02
C VAL A 111 -24.75 -4.70 5.79
N SER A 112 -24.11 -5.29 4.77
CA SER A 112 -24.80 -5.77 3.58
C SER A 112 -25.81 -6.89 3.82
N LYS A 113 -25.70 -7.62 4.93
CA LYS A 113 -26.64 -8.71 5.26
C LYS A 113 -28.05 -8.20 5.54
N ASN A 114 -28.18 -6.90 5.85
CA ASN A 114 -29.48 -6.24 6.02
C ASN A 114 -30.12 -5.81 4.69
N TRP A 115 -29.47 -6.03 3.53
CA TRP A 115 -29.99 -5.59 2.23
C TRP A 115 -30.85 -6.63 1.51
N GLY A 116 -31.28 -7.69 2.20
CA GLY A 116 -32.10 -8.75 1.62
C GLY A 116 -31.41 -9.45 0.44
N GLU A 117 -32.04 -9.46 -0.74
CA GLU A 117 -31.51 -10.08 -1.96
C GLU A 117 -30.22 -9.42 -2.49
N CYS A 118 -29.95 -8.17 -2.09
CA CYS A 118 -28.74 -7.45 -2.46
C CYS A 118 -27.53 -7.75 -1.55
N LYS A 119 -27.65 -8.66 -0.57
CA LYS A 119 -26.55 -9.01 0.33
C LYS A 119 -25.32 -9.55 -0.43
N PHE A 120 -24.15 -9.31 0.12
CA PHE A 120 -22.95 -9.99 -0.33
C PHE A 120 -22.97 -11.44 0.15
N ASN A 121 -22.66 -12.37 -0.75
CA ASN A 121 -22.54 -13.79 -0.38
C ASN A 121 -21.12 -14.08 0.13
N GLU A 122 -20.13 -13.45 -0.50
CA GLU A 122 -18.71 -13.63 -0.19
C GLU A 122 -18.02 -12.27 0.01
N GLN A 123 -16.96 -12.26 0.81
CA GLN A 123 -16.20 -11.03 1.06
C GLN A 123 -15.51 -10.50 -0.20
N VAL A 124 -15.10 -11.39 -1.12
CA VAL A 124 -14.49 -11.03 -2.41
C VAL A 124 -15.46 -10.21 -3.28
N GLU A 125 -16.77 -10.49 -3.21
CA GLU A 125 -17.81 -9.72 -3.91
C GLU A 125 -17.84 -8.28 -3.38
N SER A 126 -17.83 -8.11 -2.05
CA SER A 126 -17.81 -6.80 -1.39
C SER A 126 -16.54 -6.01 -1.72
N ASP A 127 -15.38 -6.65 -1.65
CA ASP A 127 -14.08 -6.04 -1.99
C ASP A 127 -14.05 -5.54 -3.43
N THR A 128 -14.58 -6.34 -4.37
CA THR A 128 -14.62 -5.96 -5.78
C THR A 128 -15.47 -4.71 -6.03
N VAL A 129 -16.64 -4.63 -5.38
CA VAL A 129 -17.52 -3.44 -5.50
C VAL A 129 -16.89 -2.23 -4.84
N MET A 130 -16.29 -2.37 -3.65
CA MET A 130 -15.60 -1.26 -2.99
C MET A 130 -14.46 -0.70 -3.81
N ASP A 131 -13.65 -1.59 -4.40
CA ASP A 131 -12.53 -1.14 -5.22
C ASP A 131 -13.02 -0.46 -6.52
N ASP A 132 -14.18 -0.84 -7.08
CA ASP A 132 -14.78 -0.14 -8.23
C ASP A 132 -15.26 1.26 -7.86
N ILE A 133 -15.89 1.41 -6.69
CA ILE A 133 -16.27 2.73 -6.15
C ILE A 133 -15.02 3.59 -5.95
N GLU A 134 -13.95 3.00 -5.41
CA GLU A 134 -12.67 3.70 -5.26
C GLU A 134 -12.09 4.10 -6.62
N ALA A 135 -12.18 3.24 -7.63
CA ALA A 135 -11.70 3.55 -8.97
C ALA A 135 -12.44 4.75 -9.57
N LEU A 136 -13.76 4.83 -9.35
CA LEU A 136 -14.55 6.01 -9.72
C LEU A 136 -14.10 7.25 -8.93
N ALA A 137 -13.94 7.12 -7.62
CA ALA A 137 -13.56 8.22 -6.73
C ALA A 137 -12.14 8.75 -7.01
N SER A 138 -11.23 7.89 -7.47
CA SER A 138 -9.87 8.25 -7.83
C SER A 138 -9.79 9.24 -9.00
N LEU A 139 -10.81 9.28 -9.86
CA LEU A 139 -10.89 10.26 -10.96
C LEU A 139 -11.03 11.69 -10.43
N ASP A 140 -11.67 11.87 -9.28
CA ASP A 140 -11.77 13.14 -8.55
C ASP A 140 -10.64 13.28 -7.49
N GLY A 141 -9.66 12.37 -7.48
CA GLY A 141 -8.52 12.40 -6.57
C GLY A 141 -8.83 11.90 -5.15
N LEU A 142 -9.93 11.17 -4.96
CA LEU A 142 -10.34 10.61 -3.67
C LEU A 142 -9.87 9.16 -3.53
N SER A 143 -9.51 8.77 -2.30
CA SER A 143 -9.14 7.39 -1.97
C SER A 143 -10.24 6.71 -1.14
N ARG A 144 -10.17 5.38 -0.97
CA ARG A 144 -11.12 4.65 -0.13
C ARG A 144 -11.16 5.12 1.32
N GLU A 145 -10.03 5.58 1.86
CA GLU A 145 -9.96 6.14 3.19
C GLU A 145 -10.82 7.42 3.32
N GLN A 146 -10.94 8.21 2.24
CA GLN A 146 -11.85 9.36 2.15
C GLN A 146 -13.33 8.96 2.06
N LEU A 147 -13.61 7.74 1.58
CA LEU A 147 -14.95 7.13 1.62
C LEU A 147 -15.29 6.52 2.99
N ARG A 148 -14.42 6.68 4.00
CA ARG A 148 -14.55 6.16 5.37
C ARG A 148 -14.53 4.64 5.49
N TYR A 149 -14.00 3.95 4.47
CA TYR A 149 -13.79 2.50 4.49
C TYR A 149 -12.31 2.17 4.79
N PHE A 150 -12.04 1.70 6.00
CA PHE A 150 -10.69 1.37 6.43
C PHE A 150 -10.35 -0.12 6.23
N PRO A 151 -9.11 -0.45 5.84
CA PRO A 151 -8.63 -1.82 5.92
C PRO A 151 -8.43 -2.24 7.37
N GLU A 152 -8.61 -3.52 7.68
CA GLU A 152 -8.24 -4.11 8.98
C GLU A 152 -6.74 -4.44 9.09
N GLU A 153 -5.98 -4.26 8.01
CA GLU A 153 -4.57 -4.61 7.96
C GLU A 153 -3.77 -3.72 8.92
N HIS A 154 -3.06 -4.35 9.86
CA HIS A 154 -2.12 -3.67 10.73
C HIS A 154 -1.07 -2.92 9.90
N GLY A 155 -0.91 -1.62 10.18
CA GLY A 155 0.18 -0.84 9.60
C GLY A 155 1.54 -1.39 10.04
N GLY A 156 2.55 -1.23 9.19
CA GLY A 156 3.91 -1.65 9.49
C GLY A 156 4.49 -0.96 10.73
N SER A 157 5.65 -1.45 11.18
CA SER A 157 6.39 -0.86 12.29
C SER A 157 7.39 0.18 11.81
N VAL A 158 7.59 1.25 12.58
CA VAL A 158 8.60 2.28 12.30
C VAL A 158 9.49 2.48 13.52
N ALA A 159 10.80 2.52 13.29
CA ALA A 159 11.80 2.86 14.31
C ALA A 159 12.92 3.68 13.70
N GLY A 160 13.42 4.68 14.42
CA GLY A 160 14.58 5.46 13.97
C GLY A 160 14.46 6.95 14.25
N VAL A 161 15.32 7.73 13.59
CA VAL A 161 15.40 9.18 13.77
C VAL A 161 14.20 9.86 13.12
N LEU A 162 13.04 9.78 13.77
CA LEU A 162 11.78 10.33 13.30
C LEU A 162 10.96 10.81 14.51
N THR A 163 10.40 12.00 14.37
CA THR A 163 9.36 12.51 15.26
C THR A 163 8.10 12.68 14.42
N VAL A 164 7.04 11.97 14.81
CA VAL A 164 5.72 12.04 14.17
C VAL A 164 4.87 12.97 15.01
N VAL A 165 4.38 14.05 14.40
CA VAL A 165 3.39 14.92 15.04
C VAL A 165 2.01 14.46 14.59
N ASP A 166 1.26 13.92 15.54
CA ASP A 166 -0.11 13.44 15.38
C ASP A 166 -1.09 14.41 16.05
N ILE A 167 -2.37 14.34 15.72
CA ILE A 167 -3.43 15.15 16.32
C ILE A 167 -4.29 14.24 17.18
N ASP A 168 -4.37 14.54 18.47
CA ASP A 168 -5.23 13.79 19.38
C ASP A 168 -6.69 13.84 18.92
N SER A 169 -7.28 12.65 18.78
CA SER A 169 -8.67 12.48 18.35
C SER A 169 -9.69 13.15 19.28
N GLU A 170 -9.36 13.23 20.58
CA GLU A 170 -10.23 13.75 21.64
C GLU A 170 -9.99 15.25 21.91
N THR A 171 -8.73 15.66 22.07
CA THR A 171 -8.40 17.04 22.45
C THR A 171 -8.08 17.97 21.27
N GLY A 172 -7.81 17.42 20.08
CA GLY A 172 -7.39 18.19 18.90
C GLY A 172 -6.01 18.83 19.03
N LYS A 173 -5.23 18.48 20.06
CA LYS A 173 -3.88 19.00 20.27
C LYS A 173 -2.87 18.19 19.46
N GLU A 174 -1.85 18.89 18.97
CA GLU A 174 -0.70 18.26 18.32
C GLU A 174 0.15 17.54 19.38
N ILE A 175 0.33 16.23 19.21
CA ILE A 175 1.18 15.37 20.03
C ILE A 175 2.41 15.01 19.21
N SER A 176 3.58 15.39 19.72
CA SER A 176 4.87 14.99 19.15
C SER A 176 5.28 13.64 19.70
N ILE A 177 5.28 12.61 18.85
CA ILE A 177 5.68 11.23 19.16
C ILE A 177 7.11 11.02 18.66
N ASP A 178 8.05 10.83 19.58
CA ASP A 178 9.44 10.55 19.25
C ASP A 178 9.66 9.03 19.02
N CYS A 179 9.88 8.64 17.76
CA CYS A 179 10.13 7.25 17.38
C CYS A 179 11.51 6.72 17.82
N THR A 180 12.38 7.56 18.40
CA THR A 180 13.67 7.12 18.95
C THR A 180 13.57 6.58 20.38
N ALA A 181 12.48 6.92 21.09
CA ALA A 181 12.31 6.66 22.53
C ALA A 181 11.47 5.41 22.85
N PHE A 182 11.09 4.61 21.85
CA PHE A 182 10.22 3.43 22.03
C PHE A 182 10.89 2.21 22.70
N GLY A 183 12.16 2.30 23.10
CA GLY A 183 12.86 1.21 23.77
C GLY A 183 13.00 -0.02 22.87
N SER A 184 12.33 -1.12 23.24
CA SER A 184 12.24 -2.36 22.45
C SER A 184 11.07 -2.36 21.44
N GLY A 185 10.13 -1.42 21.58
CA GLY A 185 8.98 -1.29 20.71
C GLY A 185 9.28 -0.53 19.42
N SER A 186 8.21 -0.27 18.69
CA SER A 186 8.19 0.51 17.46
C SER A 186 6.90 1.33 17.39
N TYR A 187 6.90 2.36 16.56
CA TYR A 187 5.69 3.09 16.22
C TYR A 187 4.89 2.28 15.19
N SER A 188 3.67 1.86 15.54
CA SER A 188 2.76 1.21 14.59
C SER A 188 2.07 2.26 13.72
N ILE A 189 2.16 2.11 12.40
CA ILE A 189 1.58 3.08 11.47
C ILE A 189 0.04 3.03 11.59
N PRO A 190 -0.64 4.17 11.83
CA PRO A 190 -2.09 4.22 11.88
C PRO A 190 -2.72 4.04 10.48
N HIS A 191 -4.00 3.65 10.43
CA HIS A 191 -4.72 3.43 9.18
C HIS A 191 -4.84 4.69 8.30
N SER A 192 -4.93 5.86 8.93
CA SER A 192 -4.92 7.15 8.26
C SER A 192 -3.62 7.87 8.56
N VAL A 193 -2.90 8.25 7.51
CA VAL A 193 -1.60 8.91 7.62
C VAL A 193 -1.62 10.32 7.03
N GLU A 194 -2.77 10.86 6.63
CA GLU A 194 -2.86 12.18 5.94
C GLU A 194 -2.67 13.38 6.88
N HIS A 195 -3.07 13.27 8.14
CA HIS A 195 -2.94 14.34 9.13
C HIS A 195 -1.57 14.39 9.80
N LEU A 196 -0.76 13.33 9.65
CA LEU A 196 0.57 13.24 10.27
C LEU A 196 1.52 14.28 9.68
N LYS A 197 2.31 14.93 10.53
CA LYS A 197 3.47 15.72 10.12
C LYS A 197 4.75 15.00 10.56
N PHE A 198 5.80 15.14 9.76
CA PHE A 198 7.06 14.46 10.01
C PHE A 198 8.15 15.47 10.32
N GLU A 199 8.99 15.16 11.31
CA GLU A 199 10.23 15.85 11.59
C GLU A 199 11.36 14.82 11.70
N THR A 200 12.41 14.99 10.89
CA THR A 200 13.52 14.02 10.86
C THR A 200 14.80 14.66 10.34
N LYS A 201 15.93 14.16 10.86
CA LYS A 201 17.29 14.45 10.39
C LYS A 201 17.94 13.22 9.72
N ALA A 202 17.14 12.20 9.38
CA ALA A 202 17.62 10.98 8.77
C ALA A 202 18.13 11.20 7.34
N LYS A 203 19.12 10.41 6.94
CA LYS A 203 19.73 10.45 5.61
C LYS A 203 18.98 9.59 4.59
N PHE A 204 18.31 8.53 5.03
CA PHE A 204 17.56 7.61 4.18
C PHE A 204 16.52 6.81 4.99
N ILE A 205 15.57 6.22 4.27
CA ILE A 205 14.57 5.28 4.80
C ILE A 205 14.96 3.87 4.34
N LEU A 206 14.97 2.90 5.24
CA LEU A 206 15.21 1.48 4.96
C LEU A 206 13.92 0.70 5.19
N ALA A 207 13.26 0.28 4.11
CA ALA A 207 12.09 -0.59 4.14
C ALA A 207 12.55 -2.05 4.22
N ILE A 208 12.13 -2.77 5.26
CA ILE A 208 12.57 -4.12 5.58
C ILE A 208 11.37 -5.06 5.53
N GLU A 209 11.49 -6.13 4.76
CA GLU A 209 10.44 -7.16 4.65
C GLU A 209 10.18 -7.89 5.97
N THR A 210 11.23 -8.51 6.53
CA THR A 210 11.07 -9.46 7.63
C THR A 210 11.12 -8.78 9.00
N GLY A 211 10.12 -9.05 9.84
CA GLY A 211 10.08 -8.53 11.21
C GLY A 211 11.28 -8.96 12.06
N GLY A 212 11.81 -10.18 11.82
CA GLY A 212 13.03 -10.64 12.49
C GLY A 212 14.25 -9.76 12.19
N MET A 213 14.41 -9.31 10.93
CA MET A 213 15.49 -8.40 10.56
C MET A 213 15.25 -6.98 11.11
N PHE A 214 14.01 -6.52 11.11
CA PHE A 214 13.64 -5.23 11.72
C PHE A 214 13.96 -5.20 13.23
N GLN A 215 13.52 -6.20 13.99
CA GLN A 215 13.77 -6.30 15.43
C GLN A 215 15.26 -6.36 15.74
N ARG A 216 16.02 -7.10 14.93
CA ARG A 216 17.48 -7.16 15.04
C ARG A 216 18.12 -5.77 14.85
N LEU A 217 17.79 -5.07 13.77
CA LEU A 217 18.33 -3.73 13.49
C LEU A 217 17.91 -2.70 14.54
N ASN A 218 16.70 -2.83 15.09
CA ASN A 218 16.19 -1.96 16.16
C ASN A 218 16.94 -2.20 17.48
N ASN A 219 17.12 -3.46 17.89
CA ASN A 219 17.83 -3.82 19.13
C ASN A 219 19.30 -3.36 19.12
N HIS A 220 19.96 -3.46 17.97
CA HIS A 220 21.32 -2.95 17.79
C HIS A 220 21.39 -1.43 17.53
N LYS A 221 20.26 -0.73 17.56
CA LYS A 221 20.14 0.72 17.31
C LYS A 221 20.86 1.17 16.03
N TYR A 222 20.80 0.35 14.98
CA TYR A 222 21.48 0.64 13.71
C TYR A 222 21.06 1.99 13.13
N TRP A 223 19.80 2.36 13.32
CA TRP A 223 19.24 3.65 12.94
C TRP A 223 19.98 4.86 13.52
N LYS A 224 20.62 4.73 14.68
CA LYS A 224 21.42 5.79 15.31
C LYS A 224 22.79 5.92 14.63
N THR A 225 23.43 4.80 14.30
CA THR A 225 24.75 4.77 13.65
C THR A 225 24.65 5.25 12.20
N ALA A 226 23.65 4.76 11.46
CA ALA A 226 23.46 5.09 10.05
C ALA A 226 22.65 6.39 9.83
N ASN A 227 22.07 6.97 10.89
CA ASN A 227 21.11 8.09 10.82
C ASN A 227 19.99 7.79 9.82
N CYS A 228 19.26 6.69 10.02
CA CYS A 228 18.20 6.26 9.11
C CYS A 228 16.88 6.00 9.83
N ILE A 229 15.82 5.80 9.04
CA ILE A 229 14.50 5.38 9.51
C ILE A 229 14.28 3.96 9.01
N LEU A 230 14.00 3.03 9.93
CA LEU A 230 13.65 1.65 9.65
C LEU A 230 12.14 1.55 9.56
N VAL A 231 11.65 0.92 8.49
CA VAL A 231 10.22 0.66 8.28
C VAL A 231 10.05 -0.82 8.00
N GLU A 232 9.32 -1.53 8.84
CA GLU A 232 8.91 -2.91 8.63
C GLU A 232 7.69 -2.95 7.70
N THR A 233 7.74 -3.77 6.66
CA THR A 233 6.57 -3.99 5.78
C THR A 233 5.78 -5.25 6.10
N ALA A 234 6.38 -6.21 6.84
CA ALA A 234 5.80 -7.50 7.20
C ALA A 234 5.25 -8.26 5.97
N GLY A 235 6.10 -8.41 4.95
CA GLY A 235 5.70 -8.94 3.63
C GLY A 235 5.26 -7.83 2.67
N VAL A 236 4.17 -8.06 1.93
CA VAL A 236 3.65 -7.08 0.96
C VAL A 236 3.15 -5.84 1.71
N PRO A 237 3.69 -4.65 1.43
CA PRO A 237 3.40 -3.47 2.25
C PRO A 237 1.93 -3.04 2.11
N THR A 238 1.29 -2.86 3.25
CA THR A 238 -0.10 -2.38 3.33
C THR A 238 -0.24 -0.97 2.73
N ARG A 239 -1.46 -0.55 2.45
CA ARG A 239 -1.73 0.80 1.90
C ARG A 239 -1.22 1.90 2.84
N ALA A 240 -1.44 1.76 4.14
CA ALA A 240 -0.98 2.70 5.14
C ALA A 240 0.56 2.81 5.15
N THR A 241 1.27 1.67 5.16
CA THR A 241 2.73 1.64 5.12
C THR A 241 3.28 2.30 3.86
N ARG A 242 2.70 2.01 2.69
CA ARG A 242 3.11 2.63 1.41
C ARG A 242 2.89 4.14 1.41
N ARG A 243 1.72 4.60 1.87
CA ARG A 243 1.42 6.03 1.96
C ARG A 243 2.36 6.75 2.93
N PHE A 244 2.63 6.13 4.07
CA PHE A 244 3.55 6.65 5.08
C PHE A 244 4.96 6.86 4.50
N VAL A 245 5.53 5.82 3.87
CA VAL A 245 6.86 5.90 3.25
C VAL A 245 6.89 6.95 2.14
N ARG A 246 5.84 7.01 1.30
CA ARG A 246 5.73 8.01 0.23
C ARG A 246 5.73 9.43 0.78
N ARG A 247 4.87 9.72 1.77
CA ARG A 247 4.79 11.05 2.38
C ARG A 247 6.11 11.43 3.04
N LEU A 248 6.69 10.53 3.81
CA LEU A 248 7.97 10.76 4.48
C LEU A 248 9.08 11.06 3.46
N ALA A 249 9.14 10.31 2.36
CA ALA A 249 10.13 10.49 1.32
C ALA A 249 9.92 11.79 0.51
N ASP A 250 8.68 12.19 0.24
CA ASP A 250 8.37 13.42 -0.49
C ASP A 250 8.55 14.68 0.37
N ASP A 251 8.00 14.67 1.60
CA ASP A 251 8.02 15.81 2.52
C ASP A 251 9.45 16.16 2.96
N LYS A 252 10.32 15.15 3.08
CA LYS A 252 11.71 15.30 3.54
C LYS A 252 12.74 15.11 2.45
N LYS A 253 12.33 14.73 1.23
CA LYS A 253 13.21 14.47 0.08
C LYS A 253 14.34 13.48 0.41
N ILE A 254 14.03 12.46 1.22
CA ILE A 254 15.00 11.43 1.61
C ILE A 254 14.85 10.18 0.72
N PRO A 255 15.98 9.56 0.32
CA PRO A 255 15.95 8.34 -0.49
C PRO A 255 15.38 7.16 0.29
N VAL A 256 14.72 6.26 -0.43
CA VAL A 256 14.11 5.05 0.11
C VAL A 256 14.85 3.84 -0.43
N TYR A 257 15.33 2.98 0.47
CA TYR A 257 16.02 1.75 0.16
C TYR A 257 15.19 0.57 0.63
N ALA A 258 14.87 -0.34 -0.29
CA ALA A 258 14.18 -1.58 0.02
C ALA A 258 15.18 -2.70 0.26
N PHE A 259 15.13 -3.28 1.46
CA PHE A 259 15.82 -4.50 1.83
C PHE A 259 14.78 -5.61 1.90
N VAL A 260 14.86 -6.55 0.97
CA VAL A 260 13.88 -7.64 0.75
C VAL A 260 14.63 -8.95 0.47
N ASP A 261 13.98 -10.10 0.63
CA ASP A 261 14.56 -11.39 0.27
C ASP A 261 14.87 -11.50 -1.23
N CYS A 262 15.92 -12.25 -1.58
CA CYS A 262 16.30 -12.54 -2.96
C CYS A 262 15.49 -13.71 -3.52
N ASP A 263 14.19 -13.47 -3.74
CA ASP A 263 13.31 -14.38 -4.45
C ASP A 263 12.35 -13.61 -5.40
N PRO A 264 11.67 -14.31 -6.33
CA PRO A 264 10.69 -13.66 -7.20
C PRO A 264 9.51 -13.05 -6.44
N TYR A 265 9.21 -13.50 -5.22
CA TYR A 265 8.10 -12.96 -4.43
C TYR A 265 8.45 -11.58 -3.87
N GLY A 266 9.58 -11.45 -3.20
CA GLY A 266 10.15 -10.21 -2.68
C GLY A 266 10.34 -9.18 -3.78
N ILE A 267 10.93 -9.59 -4.91
CA ILE A 267 11.16 -8.69 -6.04
C ILE A 267 9.83 -8.25 -6.69
N ALA A 268 8.98 -9.20 -7.10
CA ALA A 268 7.80 -8.89 -7.92
C ALA A 268 6.55 -8.52 -7.12
N ASN A 269 6.44 -8.88 -5.84
CA ASN A 269 5.26 -8.56 -5.02
C ASN A 269 5.55 -7.53 -3.95
N ILE A 270 6.72 -7.54 -3.32
CA ILE A 270 7.00 -6.62 -2.20
C ILE A 270 7.60 -5.33 -2.74
N TYR A 271 8.79 -5.42 -3.33
CA TYR A 271 9.50 -4.27 -3.86
C TYR A 271 8.71 -3.57 -4.97
N ARG A 272 8.24 -4.33 -5.96
CA ARG A 272 7.42 -3.79 -7.05
C ARG A 272 6.17 -3.08 -6.55
N THR A 273 5.47 -3.62 -5.56
CA THR A 273 4.26 -2.99 -5.01
C THR A 273 4.57 -1.71 -4.23
N LEU A 274 5.73 -1.65 -3.55
CA LEU A 274 6.21 -0.42 -2.93
C LEU A 274 6.53 0.66 -3.96
N LYS A 275 7.22 0.27 -5.04
CA LYS A 275 7.76 1.21 -6.02
C LYS A 275 6.74 1.67 -7.06
N VAL A 276 6.04 0.75 -7.69
CA VAL A 276 5.18 0.99 -8.87
C VAL A 276 3.71 0.71 -8.57
N GLY A 277 3.46 -0.06 -7.50
CA GLY A 277 2.11 -0.41 -7.04
C GLY A 277 1.58 -1.70 -7.65
N SER A 278 0.33 -2.00 -7.34
CA SER A 278 -0.35 -3.18 -7.87
C SER A 278 -1.10 -2.83 -9.14
N GLY A 279 -1.10 -3.72 -10.13
CA GLY A 279 -1.88 -3.52 -11.37
C GLY A 279 -3.39 -3.46 -11.11
N ASN A 280 -3.88 -4.20 -10.11
CA ASN A 280 -5.30 -4.19 -9.70
C ASN A 280 -5.70 -2.90 -8.98
N ALA A 281 -4.70 -2.11 -8.55
CA ALA A 281 -4.87 -0.86 -7.82
C ALA A 281 -4.23 0.32 -8.56
N ALA A 282 -4.12 0.24 -9.89
CA ALA A 282 -3.49 1.28 -10.71
C ALA A 282 -4.12 2.66 -10.55
N HIS A 283 -5.39 2.72 -10.17
CA HIS A 283 -6.13 3.95 -9.90
C HIS A 283 -5.59 4.74 -8.71
N ILE A 284 -5.00 4.07 -7.72
CA ILE A 284 -4.45 4.71 -6.51
C ILE A 284 -2.93 4.81 -6.52
N ASN A 285 -2.24 4.18 -7.48
CA ASN A 285 -0.78 4.07 -7.45
C ASN A 285 -0.08 5.44 -7.38
N ARG A 286 -0.68 6.49 -7.97
CA ARG A 286 -0.21 7.89 -7.84
C ARG A 286 -0.02 8.36 -6.39
N PHE A 287 -0.87 7.91 -5.47
CA PHE A 287 -0.86 8.38 -4.08
C PHE A 287 0.00 7.52 -3.16
N PHE A 288 0.13 6.23 -3.45
CA PHE A 288 0.77 5.26 -2.55
C PHE A 288 2.16 4.82 -2.99
N CYS A 289 2.51 4.94 -4.27
CA CYS A 289 3.76 4.40 -4.78
C CYS A 289 4.95 5.31 -4.48
N VAL A 290 6.10 4.69 -4.28
CA VAL A 290 7.38 5.37 -4.00
C VAL A 290 8.32 5.16 -5.19
N PRO A 291 8.16 5.92 -6.29
CA PRO A 291 9.00 5.79 -7.49
C PRO A 291 10.49 6.01 -7.22
N GLN A 292 10.86 6.78 -6.18
CA GLN A 292 12.25 6.98 -5.75
C GLN A 292 12.85 5.80 -4.96
N ALA A 293 12.06 4.76 -4.66
CA ALA A 293 12.57 3.59 -3.98
C ALA A 293 13.59 2.86 -4.85
N GLN A 294 14.71 2.47 -4.26
CA GLN A 294 15.75 1.66 -4.88
C GLN A 294 15.90 0.34 -4.12
N TYR A 295 16.15 -0.73 -4.84
CA TYR A 295 16.36 -2.05 -4.27
C TYR A 295 17.82 -2.20 -3.83
N LEU A 296 18.03 -2.26 -2.52
CA LEU A 296 19.34 -2.34 -1.89
C LEU A 296 19.89 -3.76 -1.94
N GLY A 297 19.03 -4.74 -1.71
CA GLY A 297 19.36 -6.16 -1.67
C GLY A 297 18.32 -6.97 -0.89
N VAL A 298 18.46 -8.28 -0.80
CA VAL A 298 19.57 -9.09 -1.31
C VAL A 298 19.46 -9.24 -2.84
N THR A 299 20.50 -8.86 -3.59
CA THR A 299 20.50 -9.03 -5.05
C THR A 299 21.06 -10.40 -5.46
N PRO A 300 20.74 -10.92 -6.66
CA PRO A 300 21.35 -12.15 -7.16
C PRO A 300 22.89 -12.07 -7.24
N GLN A 301 23.43 -10.88 -7.49
CA GLN A 301 24.87 -10.66 -7.49
C GLN A 301 25.46 -10.73 -6.07
N ASP A 302 24.70 -10.32 -5.05
CA ASP A 302 25.15 -10.37 -3.65
C ASP A 302 25.38 -11.80 -3.18
N ILE A 303 24.60 -12.75 -3.70
CA ILE A 303 24.78 -14.17 -3.38
C ILE A 303 26.20 -14.62 -3.77
N ILE A 304 26.71 -14.12 -4.89
CA ILE A 304 28.05 -14.43 -5.40
C ILE A 304 29.10 -13.63 -4.62
N ASP A 305 28.93 -12.32 -4.53
CA ASP A 305 29.90 -11.39 -3.94
C ASP A 305 30.15 -11.67 -2.44
N PHE A 306 29.09 -12.03 -1.71
CA PHE A 306 29.14 -12.36 -0.27
C PHE A 306 29.22 -13.87 0.01
N LYS A 307 29.47 -14.70 -1.02
CA LYS A 307 29.66 -16.16 -0.90
C LYS A 307 28.56 -16.85 -0.07
N LEU A 308 27.31 -16.51 -0.36
CA LEU A 308 26.13 -17.04 0.33
C LEU A 308 25.64 -18.37 -0.25
N GLN A 309 26.37 -18.98 -1.19
CA GLN A 309 25.97 -20.17 -1.93
C GLN A 309 25.49 -21.33 -1.04
N ASP A 310 26.15 -21.56 0.09
CA ASP A 310 25.80 -22.66 1.01
C ASP A 310 24.52 -22.39 1.83
N ALA A 311 24.07 -21.14 1.91
CA ALA A 311 22.86 -20.73 2.64
C ALA A 311 21.74 -20.33 1.67
N THR A 312 21.77 -20.86 0.45
CA THR A 312 20.72 -20.67 -0.55
C THR A 312 19.79 -21.88 -0.63
N HIS A 313 18.55 -21.61 -1.04
CA HIS A 313 17.56 -22.64 -1.33
C HIS A 313 17.37 -22.74 -2.84
N LYS A 314 17.01 -23.93 -3.35
CA LYS A 314 16.65 -24.09 -4.77
C LYS A 314 15.36 -23.33 -5.07
N LEU A 315 15.28 -22.69 -6.25
CA LEU A 315 14.05 -22.08 -6.74
C LEU A 315 12.97 -23.15 -6.94
N GLN A 316 11.75 -22.85 -6.51
CA GLN A 316 10.60 -23.71 -6.76
C GLN A 316 10.05 -23.46 -8.17
N GLU A 317 9.27 -24.40 -8.71
CA GLU A 317 8.65 -24.22 -10.04
C GLU A 317 7.75 -22.99 -10.11
N VAL A 318 7.04 -22.71 -9.00
CA VAL A 318 6.21 -21.49 -8.84
C VAL A 318 7.04 -20.21 -8.94
N ASP A 319 8.26 -20.22 -8.40
CA ASP A 319 9.19 -19.10 -8.42
C ASP A 319 9.69 -18.86 -9.85
N ILE A 320 10.08 -19.93 -10.54
CA ILE A 320 10.55 -19.88 -11.95
C ILE A 320 9.43 -19.35 -12.84
N LYS A 321 8.19 -19.85 -12.67
CA LYS A 321 7.03 -19.38 -13.43
C LYS A 321 6.79 -17.89 -13.20
N ARG A 322 6.81 -17.44 -11.94
CA ARG A 322 6.60 -16.04 -11.58
C ARG A 322 7.68 -15.11 -12.13
N ALA A 323 8.95 -15.53 -12.07
CA ALA A 323 10.05 -14.76 -12.67
C ALA A 323 9.92 -14.65 -14.19
N LYS A 324 9.52 -15.72 -14.88
CA LYS A 324 9.26 -15.70 -16.34
C LYS A 324 8.05 -14.83 -16.68
N ASP A 325 6.97 -14.92 -15.91
CA ASP A 325 5.78 -14.08 -16.09
C ASP A 325 6.11 -12.60 -15.86
N ALA A 326 6.91 -12.28 -14.86
CA ALA A 326 7.40 -10.93 -14.59
C ALA A 326 8.25 -10.39 -15.75
N LEU A 327 9.16 -11.20 -16.29
CA LEU A 327 9.98 -10.81 -17.45
C LEU A 327 9.15 -10.59 -18.73
N LYS A 328 8.05 -11.33 -18.90
CA LYS A 328 7.25 -11.32 -20.15
C LYS A 328 6.11 -10.32 -20.12
N ASN A 329 5.40 -10.19 -19.00
CA ASN A 329 4.11 -9.51 -18.93
C ASN A 329 4.16 -8.21 -18.13
N ASP A 330 5.25 -7.92 -17.43
CA ASP A 330 5.32 -6.80 -16.52
C ASP A 330 6.02 -5.57 -17.15
N PRO A 331 5.31 -4.47 -17.39
CA PRO A 331 5.89 -3.29 -18.03
C PRO A 331 7.06 -2.69 -17.23
N PHE A 332 7.06 -2.85 -15.89
CA PHE A 332 8.13 -2.34 -15.03
C PHE A 332 9.47 -3.06 -15.29
N PHE A 333 9.46 -4.39 -15.26
CA PHE A 333 10.68 -5.18 -15.46
C PHE A 333 11.20 -5.07 -16.89
N ILE A 334 10.30 -5.04 -17.88
CA ILE A 334 10.66 -4.87 -19.30
C ILE A 334 11.32 -3.49 -19.55
N ALA A 335 10.85 -2.43 -18.88
CA ALA A 335 11.42 -1.10 -19.03
C ALA A 335 12.84 -0.95 -18.43
N HIS A 336 13.19 -1.77 -17.43
CA HIS A 336 14.46 -1.65 -16.70
C HIS A 336 15.44 -2.79 -17.04
N LYS A 337 16.38 -2.51 -17.94
CA LYS A 337 17.46 -3.46 -18.32
C LYS A 337 18.23 -4.06 -17.13
N PRO A 338 18.55 -3.31 -16.04
CA PRO A 338 19.24 -3.89 -14.87
C PRO A 338 18.40 -4.98 -14.20
N TRP A 339 17.08 -4.81 -14.13
CA TRP A 339 16.17 -5.80 -13.56
C TRP A 339 16.07 -7.06 -14.42
N VAL A 340 16.01 -6.91 -15.74
CA VAL A 340 16.04 -8.06 -16.67
C VAL A 340 17.29 -8.90 -16.44
N LYS A 341 18.47 -8.26 -16.36
CA LYS A 341 19.74 -8.95 -16.09
C LYS A 341 19.73 -9.68 -14.74
N ALA A 342 19.23 -9.03 -13.69
CA ALA A 342 19.16 -9.62 -12.35
C ALA A 342 18.23 -10.85 -12.32
N LEU A 343 17.04 -10.75 -12.92
CA LEU A 343 16.07 -11.87 -12.99
C LEU A 343 16.60 -13.02 -13.85
N GLU A 344 17.25 -12.74 -14.97
CA GLU A 344 17.91 -13.76 -15.80
C GLU A 344 19.06 -14.45 -15.06
N GLN A 345 19.85 -13.69 -14.29
CA GLN A 345 20.92 -14.24 -13.46
C GLN A 345 20.35 -15.17 -12.37
N MET A 346 19.28 -14.74 -11.69
CA MET A 346 18.61 -15.57 -10.69
C MET A 346 18.06 -16.87 -11.31
N LEU A 347 17.44 -16.80 -12.48
CA LEU A 347 16.94 -17.97 -13.21
C LEU A 347 18.07 -18.92 -13.65
N LYS A 348 19.24 -18.39 -14.04
CA LYS A 348 20.43 -19.18 -14.39
C LYS A 348 21.06 -19.86 -13.17
N MET A 349 21.12 -19.14 -12.05
CA MET A 349 21.68 -19.69 -10.81
C MET A 349 20.76 -20.75 -10.19
N GLY A 350 19.45 -20.65 -10.39
CA GLY A 350 18.51 -21.66 -9.90
C GLY A 350 18.30 -21.61 -8.38
N VAL A 351 18.73 -20.54 -7.71
CA VAL A 351 18.72 -20.41 -6.25
C VAL A 351 18.04 -19.11 -5.79
N ARG A 352 17.51 -19.16 -4.57
CA ARG A 352 16.96 -18.03 -3.81
C ARG A 352 17.69 -17.89 -2.48
N ALA A 353 17.75 -16.67 -1.95
CA ALA A 353 18.43 -16.39 -0.68
C ALA A 353 17.56 -15.49 0.20
N GLU A 354 17.44 -15.87 1.47
CA GLU A 354 16.76 -15.06 2.48
C GLU A 354 17.71 -13.99 3.03
N GLN A 355 17.18 -12.87 3.51
CA GLN A 355 17.92 -11.83 4.23
C GLN A 355 18.72 -12.40 5.41
N GLN A 356 18.15 -13.41 6.06
CA GLN A 356 18.75 -14.07 7.22
C GLN A 356 19.94 -14.95 6.85
N ALA A 357 20.14 -15.30 5.57
CA ALA A 357 21.30 -16.06 5.11
C ALA A 357 22.62 -15.33 5.41
N LEU A 358 22.60 -14.00 5.47
CA LEU A 358 23.74 -13.18 5.87
C LEU A 358 24.20 -13.44 7.31
N ALA A 359 23.33 -13.98 8.18
CA ALA A 359 23.70 -14.37 9.53
C ALA A 359 24.67 -15.56 9.58
N LYS A 360 24.87 -16.28 8.46
CA LYS A 360 25.88 -17.34 8.33
C LYS A 360 27.28 -16.87 8.73
N TRP A 361 27.64 -15.64 8.35
CA TRP A 361 28.95 -15.05 8.64
C TRP A 361 29.06 -14.43 10.03
N GLY A 362 27.99 -14.50 10.80
CA GLY A 362 27.87 -13.88 12.10
C GLY A 362 26.56 -13.13 12.21
N LEU A 363 26.00 -13.20 13.41
CA LEU A 363 24.79 -12.48 13.79
C LEU A 363 24.88 -10.98 13.46
N ASN A 364 26.03 -10.32 13.69
CA ASN A 364 26.18 -8.89 13.42
C ASN A 364 26.65 -8.56 12.00
N TYR A 365 26.94 -9.56 11.15
CA TYR A 365 27.53 -9.34 9.83
C TYR A 365 26.67 -8.43 8.94
N VAL A 366 25.36 -8.56 9.03
CA VAL A 366 24.41 -7.71 8.29
C VAL A 366 24.64 -6.22 8.62
N ILE A 367 24.87 -5.92 9.89
CA ILE A 367 24.93 -4.57 10.47
C ILE A 367 26.32 -3.96 10.26
N GLU A 368 27.37 -4.76 10.50
CA GLU A 368 28.76 -4.30 10.51
C GLU A 368 29.39 -4.25 9.12
N GLU A 369 29.01 -5.18 8.23
CA GLU A 369 29.71 -5.38 6.96
C GLU A 369 28.79 -5.20 5.75
N TYR A 370 27.65 -5.90 5.70
CA TYR A 370 26.81 -5.93 4.51
C TYR A 370 26.14 -4.57 4.24
N LEU A 371 25.37 -4.04 5.20
CA LEU A 371 24.63 -2.78 5.01
C LEU A 371 25.58 -1.59 4.76
N PRO A 372 26.68 -1.39 5.52
CA PRO A 372 27.62 -0.31 5.25
C PRO A 372 28.26 -0.40 3.85
N LYS A 373 28.79 -1.58 3.46
CA LYS A 373 29.39 -1.78 2.13
C LYS A 373 28.40 -1.51 0.99
N LYS A 374 27.14 -1.91 1.18
CA LYS A 374 26.07 -1.65 0.22
C LYS A 374 25.72 -0.16 0.13
N LEU A 375 25.59 0.51 1.27
CA LEU A 375 25.26 1.94 1.33
C LEU A 375 26.36 2.84 0.77
N ASP A 376 27.63 2.40 0.84
CA ASP A 376 28.76 3.07 0.19
C ASP A 376 28.74 2.85 -1.33
N ASN A 377 28.40 1.65 -1.80
CA ASN A 377 28.29 1.33 -3.22
C ASN A 377 26.85 1.44 -3.77
N ARG A 378 26.28 2.65 -3.72
CA ARG A 378 24.92 2.93 -4.21
C ARG A 378 24.70 2.64 -5.70
N LYS A 379 25.77 2.53 -6.48
CA LYS A 379 25.70 2.16 -7.91
C LYS A 379 25.28 0.71 -8.13
N GLY A 380 25.42 -0.14 -7.11
CA GLY A 380 24.99 -1.53 -7.13
C GLY A 380 23.50 -1.73 -6.84
N PHE A 381 22.74 -0.68 -6.54
CA PHE A 381 21.31 -0.80 -6.27
C PHE A 381 20.53 -0.99 -7.57
N LEU A 382 19.55 -1.87 -7.53
CA LEU A 382 18.63 -2.05 -8.65
C LEU A 382 17.57 -0.95 -8.60
N PRO A 383 17.20 -0.38 -9.75
CA PRO A 383 16.43 0.85 -9.79
C PRO A 383 15.09 0.67 -9.13
#